data_AF-A0A7K1NSP0-F1
#
_entry.id   AF-A0A7K1NSP0-F1
#
_cell.length_a   1.000
_cell.length_b   1.000
_cell.length_c   1.000
_cell.angle_alpha   90.00
_cell.angle_beta   90.00
_cell.angle_gamma   90.00
#
_symmetry.space_group_name_H-M   'P 1'
#
loop_
_entity.id
_entity.type
_entity.pdbx_description
1 polymer ?
#
loop_
_entity_poly.entity_id
_entity_poly.type
_entity_poly.pdbx_seq_one_letter_code
_entity_poly.pdbx_strand_id
1 'polypeptide(L)'
;MAEPSKAVQDAAEEAANDVISAHGIAVEDDESCFEALCWALGSGVPYEKGLLQFAQAVLDSFDLKGLIDAKIELLSEYKLNYPQDYETADVDRMKAEIARLRTLREQLEKS
;
A
#
# COMPACT_ATOMS: atom_id res chain seq x y z
N MET A 1 -11.33 8.75 -8.55
CA MET A 1 -10.36 8.16 -7.61
C MET A 1 -9.22 9.17 -7.50
N ALA A 2 -8.75 9.47 -6.30
CA ALA A 2 -7.45 10.13 -6.18
C ALA A 2 -6.40 9.13 -6.66
N GLU A 3 -5.41 9.58 -7.40
CA GLU A 3 -4.29 8.72 -7.74
C GLU A 3 -3.45 8.51 -6.47
N PRO A 4 -2.96 7.27 -6.23
CA PRO A 4 -2.10 7.00 -5.09
C PRO A 4 -0.88 7.90 -5.18
N SER A 5 -0.40 8.37 -4.02
CA SER A 5 0.78 9.24 -3.98
C SER A 5 1.98 8.59 -4.69
N LYS A 6 2.84 9.41 -5.30
CA LYS A 6 4.03 8.91 -6.01
C LYS A 6 4.90 8.00 -5.14
N ALA A 7 4.99 8.28 -3.84
CA ALA A 7 5.72 7.44 -2.90
C ALA A 7 5.14 6.02 -2.80
N VAL A 8 3.82 5.88 -2.85
CA VAL A 8 3.14 4.56 -2.86
C VAL A 8 3.37 3.84 -4.18
N GLN A 9 3.36 4.56 -5.30
CA GLN A 9 3.64 3.99 -6.62
C GLN A 9 5.08 3.49 -6.70
N ASP A 10 6.06 4.33 -6.32
CA ASP A 10 7.48 3.97 -6.32
C ASP A 10 7.75 2.77 -5.38
N ALA A 11 7.14 2.74 -4.20
CA ALA A 11 7.24 1.63 -3.25
C ALA A 11 6.63 0.32 -3.78
N ALA A 12 5.50 0.40 -4.47
CA ALA A 12 4.90 -0.76 -5.13
C ALA A 12 5.84 -1.30 -6.23
N GLU A 13 6.50 -0.42 -6.98
CA GLU A 13 7.40 -0.83 -8.05
C GLU A 13 8.66 -1.50 -7.54
N GLU A 14 9.26 -0.96 -6.48
CA GLU A 14 10.40 -1.56 -5.80
C GLU A 14 10.04 -2.91 -5.17
N ALA A 15 8.90 -2.97 -4.47
CA ALA A 15 8.42 -4.22 -3.87
C ALA A 15 8.11 -5.29 -4.93
N ALA A 16 7.56 -4.90 -6.08
CA ALA A 16 7.32 -5.82 -7.16
C ALA A 16 8.64 -6.35 -7.74
N ASN A 17 9.62 -5.47 -7.93
CA ASN A 17 10.96 -5.84 -8.38
C ASN A 17 11.64 -6.85 -7.43
N ASP A 18 11.49 -6.66 -6.12
CA ASP A 18 12.03 -7.61 -5.13
C ASP A 18 11.41 -9.00 -5.25
N VAL A 19 10.08 -9.06 -5.43
CA VAL A 19 9.37 -10.33 -5.57
C VAL A 19 9.74 -11.03 -6.88
N ILE A 20 9.69 -10.34 -8.02
CA ILE A 20 10.00 -10.96 -9.32
C ILE A 20 11.47 -11.39 -9.40
N SER A 21 12.40 -10.61 -8.83
CA SER A 21 13.80 -10.97 -8.71
C SER A 21 14.00 -12.23 -7.85
N ALA A 22 13.29 -12.33 -6.71
CA ALA A 22 13.37 -13.49 -5.82
C ALA A 22 12.85 -14.80 -6.45
N HIS A 23 11.94 -14.69 -7.43
CA HIS A 23 11.39 -15.84 -8.16
C HIS A 23 12.00 -16.04 -9.55
N GLY A 24 12.99 -15.21 -9.94
CA GLY A 24 13.66 -15.32 -11.24
C GLY A 24 12.74 -15.03 -12.43
N ILE A 25 11.76 -14.16 -12.25
CA ILE A 25 10.84 -13.73 -13.30
C ILE A 25 11.51 -12.62 -14.11
N ALA A 26 11.49 -12.77 -15.43
CA ALA A 26 11.96 -11.75 -16.35
C ALA A 26 10.91 -10.65 -16.50
N VAL A 27 11.37 -9.41 -16.65
CA VAL A 27 10.56 -8.24 -16.98
C VAL A 27 10.80 -7.92 -18.45
N GLU A 28 9.73 -7.80 -19.24
CA GLU A 28 9.81 -7.37 -20.63
C GLU A 28 10.14 -5.87 -20.75
N ASP A 29 10.75 -5.44 -21.85
CA ASP A 29 11.28 -4.07 -22.00
C ASP A 29 10.19 -2.96 -21.96
N ASP A 30 8.93 -3.31 -22.16
CA ASP A 30 7.78 -2.40 -22.21
C ASP A 30 6.80 -2.54 -21.03
N GLU A 31 7.10 -3.37 -20.03
CA GLU A 31 6.25 -3.54 -18.84
C GLU A 31 6.93 -3.04 -17.56
N SER A 32 6.11 -2.69 -16.58
CA SER A 32 6.56 -2.33 -15.24
C SER A 32 6.84 -3.59 -14.39
N CYS A 33 7.62 -3.48 -13.33
CA CYS A 33 7.86 -4.60 -12.42
C CYS A 33 6.56 -5.07 -11.74
N PHE A 34 5.67 -4.13 -11.43
CA PHE A 34 4.35 -4.42 -10.87
C PHE A 34 3.45 -5.14 -11.88
N GLU A 35 3.48 -4.74 -13.15
CA GLU A 35 2.76 -5.44 -14.22
C GLU A 35 3.29 -6.87 -14.39
N ALA A 36 4.62 -7.04 -14.47
CA ALA A 36 5.26 -8.35 -14.55
C ALA A 36 4.89 -9.26 -13.37
N LEU A 37 4.86 -8.71 -12.15
CA LEU A 37 4.39 -9.44 -10.96
C LEU A 37 2.93 -9.86 -11.13
N CYS A 38 2.04 -8.94 -11.54
CA CYS A 38 0.62 -9.23 -11.74
C CYS A 38 0.42 -10.39 -12.73
N TRP A 39 1.20 -10.46 -13.80
CA TRP A 39 1.15 -11.54 -14.78
C TRP A 39 1.70 -12.86 -14.24
N ALA A 40 2.73 -12.82 -13.41
CA ALA A 40 3.36 -14.01 -12.85
C ALA A 40 2.58 -14.64 -11.67
N LEU A 41 1.67 -13.90 -11.04
CA LEU A 41 0.85 -14.42 -9.95
C LEU A 41 -0.04 -15.59 -10.42
N GLY A 42 0.02 -16.69 -9.69
CA GLY A 42 -0.66 -17.96 -9.97
C GLY A 42 0.14 -18.94 -10.83
N SER A 43 0.85 -18.45 -11.85
CA SER A 43 1.57 -19.29 -12.84
C SER A 43 3.06 -19.45 -12.53
N GLY A 44 3.74 -18.35 -12.18
CA GLY A 44 5.15 -18.28 -11.82
C GLY A 44 5.38 -18.11 -10.31
N VAL A 45 4.45 -17.47 -9.60
CA VAL A 45 4.46 -17.31 -8.13
C VAL A 45 3.11 -17.76 -7.58
N PRO A 46 3.05 -18.64 -6.55
CA PRO A 46 1.77 -18.96 -5.91
C PRO A 46 1.07 -17.69 -5.40
N TYR A 47 -0.21 -17.51 -5.74
CA TYR A 47 -0.92 -16.24 -5.59
C TYR A 47 -0.84 -15.66 -4.16
N GLU A 48 -1.23 -16.45 -3.15
CA GLU A 48 -1.19 -16.02 -1.74
C GLU A 48 0.24 -15.69 -1.27
N LYS A 49 1.23 -16.49 -1.70
CA LYS A 49 2.63 -16.28 -1.33
C LYS A 49 3.17 -15.00 -1.96
N GLY A 50 2.91 -14.79 -3.25
CA GLY A 50 3.36 -13.60 -3.98
C GLY A 50 2.77 -12.32 -3.40
N LEU A 51 1.47 -12.32 -3.10
CA LEU A 51 0.82 -11.17 -2.45
C LEU A 51 1.37 -10.89 -1.06
N LEU A 52 1.64 -11.92 -0.24
CA LEU A 52 2.24 -11.73 1.08
C LEU A 52 3.65 -11.17 0.99
N GLN A 53 4.47 -11.67 0.07
CA GLN A 53 5.83 -11.16 -0.14
C GLN A 53 5.83 -9.72 -0.64
N PHE A 54 4.95 -9.41 -1.59
CA PHE A 54 4.75 -8.06 -2.10
C PHE A 54 4.32 -7.10 -0.97
N ALA A 55 3.29 -7.47 -0.21
CA ALA A 55 2.80 -6.66 0.90
C ALA A 55 3.89 -6.44 1.96
N GLN A 56 4.70 -7.46 2.27
CA GLN A 56 5.81 -7.30 3.20
C GLN A 56 6.88 -6.36 2.65
N ALA A 57 7.26 -6.50 1.38
CA ALA A 57 8.26 -5.62 0.76
C ALA A 57 7.79 -4.15 0.71
N VAL A 58 6.51 -3.90 0.41
CA VAL A 58 5.92 -2.56 0.52
C VAL A 58 5.98 -2.04 1.96
N LEU A 59 5.70 -2.87 2.97
CA LEU A 59 5.80 -2.42 4.37
C LEU A 59 7.24 -2.10 4.79
N ASP A 60 8.20 -2.87 4.29
CA ASP A 60 9.62 -2.70 4.60
C ASP A 60 10.22 -1.45 3.94
N SER A 61 9.61 -0.95 2.85
CA SER A 61 10.06 0.27 2.16
C SER A 61 9.63 1.57 2.85
N PHE A 62 8.72 1.50 3.83
CA PHE A 62 8.28 2.67 4.58
C PHE A 62 8.87 2.69 5.99
N ASP A 63 9.35 3.87 6.40
CA ASP A 63 9.56 4.12 7.81
C ASP A 63 8.22 4.25 8.56
N LEU A 64 8.27 4.32 9.88
CA LEU A 64 7.07 4.41 10.71
C LEU A 64 6.18 5.61 10.34
N LYS A 65 6.79 6.72 9.87
CA LYS A 65 6.06 7.92 9.45
C LYS A 65 5.34 7.67 8.13
N GLY A 66 6.03 7.10 7.14
CA GLY A 66 5.47 6.71 5.85
C GLY A 66 4.31 5.73 5.99
N LEU A 67 4.42 4.75 6.89
CA LEU A 67 3.32 3.82 7.20
C LEU A 67 2.09 4.54 7.79
N ILE A 68 2.30 5.53 8.64
CA ILE A 68 1.20 6.35 9.19
C ILE A 68 0.54 7.17 8.09
N ASP A 69 1.32 7.83 7.24
CA ASP A 69 0.80 8.65 6.15
C ASP A 69 0.02 7.80 5.13
N ALA A 70 0.56 6.63 4.73
CA ALA A 70 -0.10 5.70 3.82
C ALA A 70 -1.43 5.18 4.41
N LYS A 71 -1.48 4.89 5.72
CA LYS A 71 -2.73 4.47 6.38
C LYS A 71 -3.76 5.60 6.43
N ILE A 72 -3.33 6.85 6.66
CA ILE A 72 -4.22 8.01 6.62
C ILE A 72 -4.82 8.17 5.21
N GLU A 73 -4.00 8.06 4.16
CA GLU A 73 -4.43 8.12 2.76
C GLU A 73 -5.49 7.04 2.48
N LEU A 74 -5.18 5.78 2.81
CA LEU A 74 -6.08 4.64 2.62
C LEU A 74 -7.45 4.82 3.32
N LEU A 75 -7.43 5.21 4.60
CA LEU A 75 -8.67 5.39 5.38
C LEU A 75 -9.47 6.61 4.90
N SER A 76 -8.80 7.62 4.36
CA SER A 76 -9.46 8.81 3.80
C SER A 76 -10.15 8.47 2.47
N GLU A 77 -9.57 7.58 1.66
CA GLU A 77 -10.13 7.24 0.35
C GLU A 77 -11.26 6.20 0.39
N TYR A 78 -11.11 5.14 1.18
CA TYR A 78 -11.99 3.96 1.08
C TYR A 78 -13.42 4.21 1.59
N LYS A 79 -13.58 5.06 2.62
CA LYS A 79 -14.90 5.30 3.23
C LYS A 79 -15.36 6.76 3.31
N LEU A 80 -14.45 7.74 3.22
CA LEU A 80 -14.87 9.16 3.30
C LEU A 80 -15.21 9.76 1.93
N ASN A 81 -14.86 9.10 0.83
CA ASN A 81 -15.35 9.49 -0.50
C ASN A 81 -16.83 9.14 -0.71
N TYR A 82 -17.31 8.08 -0.05
CA TYR A 82 -18.70 7.62 -0.13
C TYR A 82 -19.26 7.22 1.23
N PRO A 83 -19.29 8.14 2.22
CA PRO A 83 -19.66 7.82 3.60
C PRO A 83 -21.13 7.34 3.73
N GLN A 84 -21.98 7.69 2.76
CA GLN A 84 -23.37 7.24 2.71
C GLN A 84 -23.53 5.74 2.42
N ASP A 85 -22.49 5.09 1.89
CA ASP A 85 -22.51 3.66 1.55
C ASP A 85 -22.15 2.78 2.76
N TYR A 86 -21.89 3.40 3.92
CA TYR A 86 -21.42 2.74 5.13
C TYR A 86 -22.24 3.11 6.36
N GLU A 87 -22.22 2.24 7.38
CA GLU A 87 -22.82 2.55 8.67
C GLU A 87 -22.14 3.76 9.32
N THR A 88 -22.93 4.64 9.94
CA THR A 88 -22.41 5.84 10.61
C THR A 88 -21.38 5.50 11.69
N ALA A 89 -21.59 4.41 12.44
CA ALA A 89 -20.64 3.94 13.45
C ALA A 89 -19.27 3.56 12.85
N ASP A 90 -19.26 3.01 11.64
CA ASP A 90 -18.02 2.66 10.93
C ASP A 90 -17.29 3.92 10.46
N VAL A 91 -18.02 4.88 9.90
CA VAL A 91 -17.46 6.17 9.47
C VAL A 91 -16.85 6.93 10.66
N ASP A 92 -17.53 6.92 11.81
CA ASP A 92 -17.04 7.58 13.03
C ASP A 92 -15.78 6.92 13.59
N ARG A 93 -15.71 5.58 13.59
CA ARG A 93 -14.50 4.85 13.98
C ARG A 93 -13.32 5.20 13.07
N MET A 94 -13.55 5.34 11.78
CA MET A 94 -12.51 5.72 10.83
C MET A 94 -12.01 7.14 11.04
N LYS A 95 -12.91 8.11 11.27
CA LYS A 95 -12.51 9.48 11.63
C LYS A 95 -11.69 9.53 12.91
N ALA A 96 -12.07 8.74 13.91
CA ALA A 96 -11.33 8.64 15.18
C ALA A 96 -9.92 8.05 14.96
N GLU A 97 -9.79 7.01 14.14
CA GLU A 97 -8.47 6.43 13.82
C GLU A 97 -7.60 7.41 13.03
N ILE A 98 -8.15 8.13 12.04
CA ILE A 98 -7.40 9.18 11.32
C ILE A 98 -6.90 10.27 12.28
N ALA A 99 -7.74 10.71 13.23
CA ALA A 99 -7.33 11.69 14.22
C ALA A 99 -6.17 11.17 15.10
N ARG A 100 -6.27 9.91 15.56
CA ARG A 100 -5.21 9.25 16.33
C ARG A 100 -3.90 9.16 15.56
N LEU A 101 -3.96 8.77 14.29
CA LEU A 101 -2.79 8.65 13.41
C LEU A 101 -2.12 10.00 13.16
N ARG A 102 -2.89 11.08 12.96
CA ARG A 102 -2.34 12.43 12.84
C ARG A 102 -1.59 12.87 14.10
N THR A 103 -2.17 12.62 15.27
CA THR A 103 -1.48 12.88 16.55
C THR A 103 -0.17 12.10 16.67
N LEU A 104 -0.17 10.81 16.30
CA LEU A 104 1.04 10.00 16.33
C LEU A 104 2.11 10.55 15.37
N ARG A 105 1.71 10.98 14.17
CA ARG A 105 2.63 11.61 13.21
C ARG A 105 3.28 12.87 13.77
N GLU A 106 2.49 13.75 14.38
CA GLU A 106 2.99 14.98 15.00
C GLU A 106 3.95 14.71 16.17
N GLN A 107 3.75 13.61 16.92
CA GLN A 107 4.65 13.20 17.99
C GLN A 107 6.00 12.73 17.43
N LEU A 108 5.97 11.95 16.34
CA LEU A 108 7.19 11.49 15.66
C LEU A 108 7.98 12.65 15.01
N GLU A 109 7.31 13.72 14.57
CA GLU A 109 7.98 14.91 14.05
C GLU A 109 8.69 15.77 15.12
N LYS A 110 8.35 15.55 16.40
CA LYS A 110 8.93 16.27 17.55
C LYS A 110 9.98 15.46 18.31
N SER A 111 10.18 14.20 17.95
CA SER A 111 11.16 13.29 18.54
C SER A 111 12.48 13.30 17.78
#